data_AF-A0B874-F1
#
_entry.id   AF-A0B874-F1
#
_cell.length_a   1.000
_cell.length_b   1.000
_cell.length_c   1.000
_cell.angle_alpha   90.00
_cell.angle_beta   90.00
_cell.angle_gamma   90.00
#
_symmetry.space_group_name_H-M   'P 1'
#
loop_
_entity.id
_entity.type
_entity.pdbx_description
1 polymer ?
#
loop_
_entity_poly.entity_id
_entity_poly.type
_entity_poly.pdbx_seq_one_letter_code
_entity_poly.pdbx_strand_id
1 'polypeptide(L)'
;MIEDILLRFRAMALPFQTLLIGAVFFTIYDLFTYFGHGLGAIESAIEALIASLIFMAAYYFTSVALRSKSTERRGKGLRKKR
;
A
#
# COMPACT_ATOMS: atom_id res chain seq x y z
N MET A 1 1.24 -0.61 -21.61
CA MET A 1 1.91 0.47 -20.84
C MET A 1 1.46 0.52 -19.39
N ILE A 2 0.20 0.86 -19.05
CA ILE A 2 -0.26 0.85 -17.64
C ILE A 2 -0.32 -0.58 -17.08
N GLU A 3 -0.76 -1.53 -17.89
CA GLU A 3 -0.84 -2.95 -17.52
C GLU A 3 0.52 -3.55 -17.17
N ASP A 4 1.58 -3.19 -17.90
CA ASP A 4 2.95 -3.64 -17.61
C ASP A 4 3.46 -3.14 -16.26
N ILE A 5 3.11 -1.91 -15.89
CA ILE A 5 3.47 -1.31 -14.60
C ILE A 5 2.77 -2.07 -13.47
N LEU A 6 1.48 -2.38 -13.64
CA LEU A 6 0.70 -3.15 -12.67
C LEU A 6 1.24 -4.58 -12.51
N LEU A 7 1.63 -5.23 -13.61
CA LEU A 7 2.23 -6.56 -13.59
C LEU A 7 3.58 -6.56 -12.85
N ARG A 8 4.43 -5.58 -13.12
CA ARG A 8 5.71 -5.39 -12.42
C ARG A 8 5.49 -5.11 -10.95
N PHE A 9 4.55 -4.24 -10.60
CA PHE A 9 4.18 -3.95 -9.22
C PHE A 9 3.74 -5.22 -8.50
N ARG A 10 2.85 -6.02 -9.09
CA ARG A 10 2.35 -7.27 -8.51
C ARG A 10 3.46 -8.31 -8.28
N ALA A 11 4.48 -8.32 -9.12
CA ALA A 11 5.63 -9.23 -9.01
C ALA A 11 6.61 -8.86 -7.88
N MET A 12 6.57 -7.61 -7.38
CA MET A 12 7.44 -7.17 -6.28
C MET A 12 7.12 -7.85 -4.95
N ALA A 13 8.13 -7.91 -4.07
CA ALA A 13 7.94 -8.31 -2.69
C ALA A 13 6.97 -7.35 -1.97
N LEU A 14 6.13 -7.89 -1.09
CA LEU A 14 5.10 -7.12 -0.39
C LEU A 14 5.66 -5.94 0.43
N PRO A 15 6.82 -6.04 1.12
CA PRO A 15 7.42 -4.89 1.79
C PRO A 15 7.74 -3.75 0.82
N PHE A 16 8.24 -4.07 -0.37
CA PHE A 16 8.61 -3.07 -1.37
C PHE A 16 7.37 -2.42 -2.02
N GLN A 17 6.32 -3.20 -2.27
CA GLN A 17 5.00 -2.67 -2.68
C GLN A 17 4.46 -1.66 -1.67
N THR A 18 4.58 -1.99 -0.39
CA THR A 18 4.10 -1.15 0.72
C THR A 18 4.89 0.14 0.79
N LEU A 19 6.22 0.07 0.67
CA LEU A 19 7.09 1.24 0.63
C LEU A 19 6.74 2.18 -0.53
N LEU A 20 6.56 1.63 -1.73
CA LEU A 20 6.22 2.42 -2.92
C LEU A 20 4.88 3.14 -2.76
N ILE A 21 3.83 2.45 -2.33
CA ILE A 21 2.53 3.08 -2.14
C ILE A 21 2.60 4.09 -0.98
N GLY A 22 3.32 3.79 0.09
CA GLY A 22 3.55 4.72 1.19
C GLY A 22 4.23 6.01 0.74
N ALA A 23 5.25 5.91 -0.12
CA ALA A 23 5.93 7.08 -0.69
C ALA A 23 4.98 7.91 -1.57
N VAL A 24 4.19 7.27 -2.42
CA VAL A 24 3.19 7.96 -3.26
C VAL A 24 2.14 8.65 -2.38
N PHE A 25 1.62 7.97 -1.38
CA PHE A 25 0.65 8.53 -0.44
C PHE A 25 1.25 9.72 0.33
N PHE A 26 2.49 9.58 0.83
CA PHE A 26 3.22 10.64 1.51
C PHE A 26 3.30 11.89 0.63
N THR A 27 3.76 11.75 -0.62
CA THR A 27 3.91 12.90 -1.52
C THR A 27 2.58 13.59 -1.79
N ILE A 28 1.52 12.83 -2.03
CA ILE A 28 0.20 13.41 -2.30
C ILE A 28 -0.36 14.09 -1.05
N TYR A 29 -0.25 13.44 0.11
CA TYR A 29 -0.79 13.95 1.35
C TYR A 29 -0.02 15.18 1.84
N ASP A 30 1.32 15.19 1.73
CA ASP A 30 2.15 16.35 2.06
C ASP A 30 1.80 17.57 1.20
N LEU A 31 1.65 17.38 -0.12
CA LEU A 31 1.19 18.47 -0.99
C LEU A 31 -0.22 18.96 -0.59
N PHE A 32 -1.11 18.04 -0.21
CA PHE A 32 -2.46 18.38 0.22
C PHE A 32 -2.48 19.15 1.55
N THR A 33 -1.67 18.78 2.52
CA THR A 33 -1.57 19.49 3.81
C THR A 33 -0.87 20.84 3.65
N TYR A 34 0.19 20.89 2.86
CA TYR A 34 0.91 22.13 2.59
C TYR A 34 0.05 23.17 1.85
N PHE A 35 -0.53 22.80 0.70
CA PHE A 35 -1.32 23.74 -0.11
C PHE A 35 -2.78 23.87 0.33
N GLY A 36 -3.39 22.80 0.85
CA GLY A 36 -4.81 22.77 1.21
C GLY A 36 -5.10 23.30 2.61
N HIS A 37 -4.26 22.95 3.59
CA HIS A 37 -4.42 23.39 4.98
C HIS A 37 -3.54 24.59 5.34
N GLY A 38 -2.60 24.98 4.46
CA GLY A 38 -1.70 26.11 4.69
C GLY A 38 -0.69 25.86 5.81
N LEU A 39 -0.38 24.59 6.10
CA LEU A 39 0.60 24.23 7.13
C LEU A 39 2.02 24.63 6.70
N GLY A 40 2.89 24.88 7.68
CA GLY A 40 4.31 25.05 7.42
C GLY A 40 4.92 23.78 6.80
N ALA A 41 5.97 23.91 5.99
CA ALA A 41 6.55 22.78 5.26
C ALA A 41 6.96 21.60 6.17
N ILE A 42 7.49 21.91 7.36
CA ILE A 42 7.87 20.89 8.35
C ILE A 42 6.65 20.22 8.97
N GLU A 43 5.64 21.00 9.35
CA GLU A 43 4.41 20.48 9.97
C GLU A 43 3.65 19.57 9.01
N SER A 44 3.53 20.00 7.75
CA SER A 44 2.98 19.21 6.65
C SER A 44 3.72 17.89 6.47
N ALA A 45 5.06 17.93 6.43
CA ALA A 45 5.87 16.72 6.26
C ALA A 45 5.72 15.76 7.45
N ILE A 46 5.63 16.26 8.68
CA ILE A 46 5.41 15.44 9.87
C ILE A 46 4.03 14.78 9.82
N GLU A 47 2.99 15.55 9.50
CA GLU A 47 1.63 15.02 9.41
C GLU A 47 1.51 13.96 8.31
N ALA A 48 2.05 14.25 7.13
CA ALA A 48 2.10 13.31 6.01
C ALA A 48 2.89 12.05 6.32
N LEU A 49 3.98 12.15 7.09
CA LEU A 49 4.77 11.00 7.51
C LEU A 49 3.94 10.09 8.42
N ILE A 50 3.28 10.66 9.43
CA ILE A 50 2.45 9.90 10.37
C ILE A 50 1.29 9.23 9.61
N ALA A 51 0.59 9.98 8.76
CA ALA A 51 -0.50 9.46 7.95
C ALA A 51 -0.03 8.34 7.00
N SER A 52 1.11 8.53 6.35
CA SER A 52 1.70 7.53 5.45
C SER A 52 2.08 6.24 6.19
N LEU A 53 2.67 6.33 7.38
CA LEU A 53 3.02 5.14 8.17
C LEU A 53 1.78 4.34 8.57
N ILE A 54 0.71 5.03 8.99
CA ILE A 54 -0.58 4.38 9.32
C ILE A 54 -1.15 3.69 8.08
N PHE A 55 -1.15 4.39 6.94
CA PHE A 55 -1.62 3.85 5.66
C PHE A 55 -0.80 2.62 5.23
N MET A 56 0.53 2.69 5.32
CA MET A 56 1.44 1.59 5.00
C MET A 56 1.16 0.36 5.86
N ALA A 57 0.97 0.55 7.18
CA ALA A 57 0.63 -0.54 8.08
C ALA A 57 -0.71 -1.19 7.68
N ALA A 58 -1.75 -0.39 7.46
CA ALA A 58 -3.06 -0.87 7.02
C ALA A 58 -2.98 -1.63 5.69
N TYR A 59 -2.26 -1.08 4.70
CA TYR A 59 -2.04 -1.72 3.40
C TYR A 59 -1.30 -3.06 3.53
N TYR A 60 -0.25 -3.11 4.34
CA TYR A 60 0.54 -4.32 4.55
C TYR A 60 -0.32 -5.42 5.18
N PHE A 61 -1.00 -5.13 6.29
CA PHE A 61 -1.83 -6.12 6.99
C PHE A 61 -3.01 -6.61 6.14
N THR A 62 -3.71 -5.70 5.45
CA THR A 62 -4.80 -6.08 4.54
C THR A 62 -4.30 -6.94 3.39
N SER A 63 -3.15 -6.61 2.79
CA SER A 63 -2.52 -7.40 1.74
C SER A 63 -2.10 -8.80 2.21
N VAL A 64 -1.53 -8.91 3.41
CA VAL A 64 -1.21 -10.20 4.03
C VAL A 64 -2.47 -11.03 4.24
N ALA A 65 -3.53 -10.43 4.80
CA ALA A 65 -4.80 -11.11 5.06
C ALA A 65 -5.45 -11.63 3.76
N LEU A 66 -5.42 -10.84 2.69
CA LEU A 66 -5.95 -11.22 1.37
C LEU A 66 -5.13 -12.34 0.73
N ARG A 67 -3.79 -12.27 0.78
CA ARG A 67 -2.91 -13.32 0.26
C ARG A 67 -3.11 -14.64 1.02
N SER A 68 -3.27 -14.59 2.34
CA SER A 68 -3.56 -15.78 3.17
C SER A 68 -4.89 -16.44 2.81
N LYS A 69 -5.97 -15.66 2.68
CA LYS A 69 -7.30 -16.17 2.28
C LYS A 69 -7.32 -16.76 0.86
N SER A 70 -6.52 -16.20 -0.06
CA SER A 70 -6.40 -16.71 -1.44
C SER A 70 -5.79 -18.12 -1.47
N THR A 71 -4.76 -18.37 -0.65
CA THR A 71 -4.13 -19.69 -0.52
C THR A 71 -5.09 -20.72 0.08
N GLU A 72 -5.88 -20.34 1.09
CA GLU A 72 -6.87 -21.23 1.71
C GLU A 72 -7.98 -21.66 0.72
N ARG A 73 -8.46 -20.73 -0.11
CA ARG A 73 -9.45 -21.02 -1.16
C ARG A 73 -8.90 -21.93 -2.26
N ARG A 74 -7.62 -21.77 -2.62
CA ARG A 74 -6.94 -22.62 -3.62
C ARG A 74 -6.68 -24.03 -3.09
N GLY A 75 -6.37 -24.19 -1.80
CA GLY A 75 -6.24 -25.48 -1.12
C GLY A 75 -7.57 -26.27 -1.02
N LYS A 76 -8.69 -25.59 -0.76
CA LYS A 76 -10.03 -26.22 -0.76
C LYS A 76 -10.49 -26.66 -2.15
N GLY A 77 -10.05 -25.98 -3.22
CA GLY A 77 -10.33 -26.40 -4.61
C GLY A 77 -9.64 -27.69 -5.03
N LEU A 78 -8.43 -27.96 -4.51
CA LEU A 78 -7.69 -29.21 -4.78
C LEU A 78 -8.23 -30.41 -3.99
N ARG A 79 -8.81 -30.18 -2.81
CA ARG A 79 -9.31 -31.24 -1.91
C ARG A 79 -10.68 -31.79 -2.32
N LYS A 80 -11.40 -31.13 -3.21
CA LYS A 80 -12.71 -31.61 -3.73
C LYS A 80 -12.60 -32.44 -5.02
N LYS A 81 -11.37 -32.64 -5.54
CA LYS A 81 -11.07 -33.41 -6.76
C LYS A 81 -10.35 -34.74 -6.49
N ARG A 82 -10.24 -35.17 -5.24
CA ARG A 82 -9.76 -36.51 -4.87
C ARG A 82 -10.86 -37.27 -4.17
#